data_AF-A0ABD1YES0-F1
#
_entry.id   AF-A0ABD1YES0-F1
#
_cell.length_a   1.000
_cell.length_b   1.000
_cell.length_c   1.000
_cell.angle_alpha   90.00
_cell.angle_beta   90.00
_cell.angle_gamma   90.00
#
_symmetry.space_group_name_H-M   'P 1'
#
loop_
_entity.id
_entity.type
_entity.pdbx_description
1 polymer ?
#
loop_
_entity_poly.entity_id
_entity_poly.type
_entity_poly.pdbx_seq_one_letter_code
_entity_poly.pdbx_strand_id
1 'polypeptide(L)'
;MGQLLATLIGRLVGPRELRILMLGLDAAGKTTVLYKLKLGESVCTIPTIGFNVETVQYKNINFTVWDGLIFVVDSADKERIMEARDELHSLLHDSELSRVTLLVLANKMDLPQAMSVAEMTDKLQLMDLRQTNWYIQSCCATSAQGLYEGLDWLGRALQDVGSRQ
;
A
#
# COMPACT_ATOMS: atom_id res chain seq x y z
N MET A 1 10.50 17.50 -17.42
CA MET A 1 9.71 17.07 -16.24
C MET A 1 10.10 15.69 -15.69
N GLY A 2 10.91 14.87 -16.38
CA GLY A 2 11.34 13.55 -15.90
C GLY A 2 12.60 13.49 -15.00
N GLN A 3 13.12 14.63 -14.52
CA GLN A 3 14.35 14.66 -13.70
C GLN A 3 14.09 14.71 -12.19
N LEU A 4 12.86 15.04 -11.75
CA LEU A 4 12.52 15.07 -10.32
C LEU A 4 12.31 13.65 -9.73
N LEU A 5 11.81 12.71 -10.54
CA LEU A 5 11.54 11.32 -10.17
C LEU A 5 12.78 10.57 -9.68
N ALA A 6 13.88 10.65 -10.44
CA ALA A 6 15.15 10.03 -10.05
C ALA A 6 15.75 10.65 -8.78
N THR A 7 15.42 11.92 -8.49
CA THR A 7 16.02 12.65 -7.38
C THR A 7 15.28 12.41 -6.06
N LEU A 8 13.97 12.16 -6.10
CA LEU A 8 13.19 11.86 -4.88
C LEU A 8 13.36 10.40 -4.45
N ILE A 9 13.44 9.45 -5.40
CA ILE A 9 13.81 8.05 -5.13
C ILE A 9 15.32 7.91 -4.85
N GLY A 10 16.17 8.70 -5.50
CA GLY A 10 17.62 8.68 -5.30
C GLY A 10 18.12 9.37 -4.02
N ARG A 11 17.26 10.10 -3.30
CA ARG A 11 17.59 10.68 -1.98
C ARG A 11 17.15 9.79 -0.80
N LEU A 12 16.53 8.64 -1.07
CA LEU A 12 15.85 7.82 -0.07
C LEU A 12 16.71 6.73 0.60
N VAL A 13 17.92 6.39 0.11
CA VAL A 13 18.50 5.09 0.47
C VAL A 13 20.04 5.13 0.58
N GLY A 14 20.59 5.10 1.79
CA GLY A 14 21.73 4.20 2.03
C GLY A 14 21.22 2.76 1.98
N PRO A 15 22.01 1.74 1.62
CA PRO A 15 21.57 0.45 1.04
C PRO A 15 20.74 -0.41 2.01
N ARG A 16 19.49 0.00 2.28
CA ARG A 16 18.47 -0.78 2.98
C ARG A 16 17.42 -1.15 1.95
N GLU A 17 17.34 -2.45 1.67
CA GLU A 17 16.28 -3.04 0.86
C GLU A 17 14.98 -2.99 1.67
N LEU A 18 14.01 -2.17 1.22
CA LEU A 18 12.69 -2.08 1.83
C LEU A 18 11.77 -3.14 1.25
N ARG A 19 11.06 -3.86 2.12
CA ARG A 19 10.05 -4.86 1.73
C ARG A 19 8.66 -4.25 1.92
N ILE A 20 7.95 -4.02 0.81
CA ILE A 20 6.57 -3.49 0.80
C ILE A 20 5.60 -4.56 0.29
N LEU A 21 4.57 -4.84 1.08
CA LEU A 21 3.49 -5.76 0.74
C LEU A 21 2.27 -4.99 0.21
N MET A 22 1.65 -5.42 -0.89
CA MET A 22 0.40 -4.81 -1.39
C MET A 22 -0.74 -5.83 -1.36
N LEU A 23 -1.79 -5.55 -0.57
CA LEU A 23 -2.96 -6.40 -0.38
C LEU A 23 -4.27 -5.63 -0.58
N GLY A 24 -5.39 -6.33 -0.45
CA GLY A 24 -6.75 -5.83 -0.65
C GLY A 24 -7.60 -6.82 -1.42
N LEU A 25 -8.91 -6.60 -1.44
CA LEU A 25 -9.85 -7.48 -2.15
C LEU A 25 -9.60 -7.53 -3.66
N ASP A 26 -10.13 -8.57 -4.30
CA ASP A 26 -10.15 -8.67 -5.76
C ASP A 26 -10.90 -7.47 -6.38
N ALA A 27 -10.47 -7.09 -7.58
CA ALA A 27 -10.95 -5.91 -8.30
C ALA A 27 -10.71 -4.54 -7.61
N ALA A 28 -10.07 -4.48 -6.42
CA ALA A 28 -9.75 -3.21 -5.75
C ALA A 28 -8.79 -2.29 -6.55
N GLY A 29 -8.04 -2.86 -7.49
CA GLY A 29 -7.17 -2.11 -8.41
C GLY A 29 -5.66 -2.22 -8.14
N LYS A 30 -5.24 -3.18 -7.31
CA LYS A 30 -3.83 -3.48 -7.00
C LYS A 30 -2.93 -3.57 -8.25
N THR A 31 -3.34 -4.36 -9.25
CA THR A 31 -2.59 -4.53 -10.51
C THR A 31 -2.47 -3.22 -11.29
N THR A 32 -3.53 -2.40 -11.29
CA THR A 32 -3.53 -1.09 -11.96
C THR A 32 -2.58 -0.13 -11.27
N VAL A 33 -2.59 -0.09 -9.93
CA VAL A 33 -1.63 0.70 -9.14
C VAL A 33 -0.21 0.27 -9.48
N LEU A 34 0.10 -1.03 -9.41
CA LEU A 34 1.43 -1.54 -9.72
C LEU A 34 1.88 -1.17 -11.15
N TYR A 35 1.00 -1.34 -12.14
CA TYR A 35 1.33 -1.04 -13.54
C TYR A 35 1.68 0.43 -13.73
N LYS A 36 0.95 1.34 -13.06
CA LYS A 36 1.23 2.77 -13.14
C LYS A 36 2.54 3.17 -12.49
N LEU A 37 2.90 2.53 -11.37
CA LEU A 37 4.20 2.75 -10.74
C LEU A 37 5.34 2.24 -11.63
N LYS A 38 5.16 1.05 -12.23
CA LYS A 38 6.15 0.46 -13.17
C LYS A 38 6.37 1.28 -14.45
N LEU A 39 5.36 2.01 -14.93
CA LEU A 39 5.47 2.83 -16.14
C LEU A 39 5.94 4.28 -15.87
N GLY A 40 5.93 4.72 -14.61
CA GLY A 40 6.43 6.04 -14.19
C GLY A 40 7.93 6.05 -13.87
N GLU A 41 8.52 4.88 -13.64
CA GLU A 41 9.94 4.67 -13.41
C GLU A 41 10.59 3.99 -14.62
N SER A 42 11.80 4.40 -15.00
CA SER A 42 12.69 3.57 -15.80
C SER A 42 13.16 2.38 -14.94
N VAL A 43 12.28 1.39 -14.76
CA VAL A 43 12.61 0.15 -14.05
C VAL A 43 13.47 -0.69 -15.00
N CYS A 44 14.73 -0.92 -14.63
CA CYS A 44 15.60 -1.84 -15.34
C CYS A 44 14.91 -3.21 -15.35
N THR A 45 14.42 -3.60 -16.53
CA THR A 45 13.68 -4.84 -16.70
C THR A 45 14.63 -6.01 -16.57
N ILE A 46 14.30 -6.96 -15.69
CA ILE A 46 14.49 -8.37 -16.02
C ILE A 46 13.08 -8.95 -16.18
N PRO A 47 12.68 -9.38 -17.39
CA PRO A 47 11.30 -9.74 -17.66
C PRO A 47 11.01 -11.21 -17.29
N THR A 48 9.76 -11.44 -16.85
CA THR A 48 9.06 -12.72 -16.56
C THR A 48 9.52 -13.41 -15.26
N ILE A 49 8.70 -13.64 -14.23
CA ILE A 49 7.35 -14.24 -14.13
C ILE A 49 6.51 -13.41 -13.13
N GLY A 50 5.18 -13.34 -13.33
CA GLY A 50 4.25 -12.42 -12.65
C GLY A 50 4.49 -12.20 -11.15
N PHE A 51 4.54 -10.93 -10.75
CA PHE A 51 4.46 -10.45 -9.35
C PHE A 51 5.28 -11.28 -8.34
N ASN A 52 6.60 -11.29 -8.47
CA ASN A 52 7.48 -11.83 -7.42
C ASN A 52 7.86 -10.70 -6.45
N VAL A 53 6.95 -10.41 -5.52
CA VAL A 53 7.33 -9.85 -4.22
C VAL A 53 8.13 -10.96 -3.52
N GLU A 54 9.35 -10.70 -3.11
CA GLU A 54 10.22 -11.68 -2.44
C GLU A 54 9.50 -12.26 -1.20
N THR A 55 8.88 -13.42 -1.45
CA THR A 55 8.30 -14.45 -0.57
C THR A 55 7.48 -14.00 0.66
N VAL A 56 6.15 -14.10 0.50
CA VAL A 56 5.13 -14.32 1.54
C VAL A 56 4.72 -15.79 1.43
N GLN A 57 4.68 -16.55 2.53
CA GLN A 57 4.49 -18.00 2.42
C GLN A 57 3.47 -18.55 3.43
N TYR A 58 2.23 -18.75 2.97
CA TYR A 58 1.12 -19.21 3.81
C TYR A 58 0.94 -20.75 3.70
N LYS A 59 0.95 -21.44 4.86
CA LYS A 59 1.30 -22.87 5.12
C LYS A 59 2.81 -23.08 5.32
N ASN A 60 3.28 -24.34 5.35
CA ASN A 60 4.51 -24.84 6.02
C ASN A 60 5.90 -24.27 5.63
N ILE A 61 6.05 -23.02 5.19
CA ILE A 61 7.37 -22.40 4.96
C ILE A 61 7.25 -20.85 5.17
N ASN A 62 8.38 -20.16 5.38
CA ASN A 62 8.57 -18.92 6.15
C ASN A 62 8.36 -17.59 5.40
N PHE A 63 8.00 -16.54 6.15
CA PHE A 63 7.85 -15.17 5.69
C PHE A 63 9.04 -14.26 6.04
N THR A 64 9.12 -13.15 5.33
CA THR A 64 10.16 -12.13 5.44
C THR A 64 9.50 -10.85 6.03
N VAL A 65 9.99 -10.32 7.15
CA VAL A 65 9.42 -9.14 7.86
C VAL A 65 9.15 -7.97 6.90
N TRP A 66 7.94 -7.39 6.90
CA TRP A 66 7.59 -6.27 6.02
C TRP A 66 7.83 -4.94 6.71
N ASP A 67 8.43 -3.99 5.99
CA ASP A 67 8.62 -2.62 6.50
C ASP A 67 7.31 -1.83 6.34
N GLY A 68 6.60 -2.03 5.22
CA GLY A 68 5.34 -1.35 4.89
C GLY A 68 4.28 -2.25 4.25
N LEU A 69 3.00 -1.92 4.47
CA LEU A 69 1.83 -2.58 3.91
C LEU A 69 0.99 -1.54 3.17
N ILE A 70 0.71 -1.75 1.89
CA ILE A 70 -0.25 -0.99 1.09
C ILE A 70 -1.53 -1.80 0.97
N PHE A 71 -2.62 -1.33 1.57
CA PHE A 71 -3.93 -1.96 1.47
C PHE A 71 -4.83 -1.17 0.51
N VAL A 72 -5.17 -1.76 -0.64
CA VAL A 72 -5.97 -1.10 -1.68
C VAL A 72 -7.44 -1.44 -1.49
N VAL A 73 -8.29 -0.41 -1.42
CA VAL A 73 -9.74 -0.55 -1.20
C VAL A 73 -10.49 0.06 -2.37
N ASP A 74 -11.50 -0.64 -2.88
CA ASP A 74 -12.43 -0.08 -3.86
C ASP A 74 -13.43 0.84 -3.16
N SER A 75 -13.31 2.15 -3.39
CA SER A 75 -14.20 3.13 -2.76
C SER A 75 -15.63 3.04 -3.30
N ALA A 76 -15.85 2.47 -4.49
CA ALA A 76 -17.17 2.31 -5.06
C ALA A 76 -17.89 1.03 -4.59
N ASP A 77 -17.17 0.10 -3.96
CA ASP A 77 -17.72 -1.19 -3.51
C ASP A 77 -18.12 -1.13 -2.03
N LYS A 78 -19.32 -0.60 -1.78
CA LYS A 78 -19.86 -0.44 -0.42
C LYS A 78 -20.29 -1.76 0.21
N GLU A 79 -20.52 -2.80 -0.59
CA GLU A 79 -21.01 -4.09 -0.13
C GLU A 79 -19.89 -4.91 0.49
N ARG A 80 -18.68 -4.86 -0.11
CA ARG A 80 -17.52 -5.64 0.36
C ARG A 80 -16.60 -4.90 1.32
N ILE A 81 -16.93 -3.67 1.71
CA ILE A 81 -16.10 -2.90 2.66
C ILE A 81 -15.96 -3.58 4.03
N MET A 82 -16.98 -4.30 4.48
CA MET A 82 -16.93 -5.06 5.74
C MET A 82 -15.99 -6.28 5.62
N GLU A 83 -16.00 -6.94 4.47
CA GLU A 83 -15.06 -8.02 4.14
C GLU A 83 -13.62 -7.49 4.09
N ALA A 84 -13.41 -6.33 3.46
CA ALA A 84 -12.10 -5.67 3.41
C ALA A 84 -11.61 -5.28 4.82
N ARG A 85 -12.50 -4.82 5.70
CA ARG A 85 -12.19 -4.57 7.11
C ARG A 85 -11.74 -5.86 7.79
N ASP A 86 -12.52 -6.92 7.68
CA ASP A 86 -12.23 -8.18 8.37
C ASP A 86 -10.90 -8.78 7.90
N GLU A 87 -10.60 -8.69 6.60
CA GLU A 87 -9.31 -9.09 6.04
C GLU A 87 -8.16 -8.21 6.57
N LEU A 88 -8.30 -6.88 6.54
CA LEU A 88 -7.29 -5.95 7.05
C LEU A 88 -6.98 -6.22 8.52
N HIS A 89 -8.00 -6.34 9.35
CA HIS A 89 -7.83 -6.61 10.77
C HIS A 89 -7.22 -8.00 10.98
N SER A 90 -7.65 -9.02 10.26
CA SER A 90 -7.05 -10.36 10.33
C SER A 90 -5.56 -10.34 9.97
N LEU A 91 -5.16 -9.55 8.96
CA LEU A 91 -3.76 -9.39 8.56
C LEU A 91 -2.94 -8.71 9.65
N LEU A 92 -3.45 -7.65 10.27
CA LEU A 92 -2.72 -6.92 11.32
C LEU A 92 -2.67 -7.65 12.67
N HIS A 93 -3.54 -8.62 12.89
CA HIS A 93 -3.44 -9.55 14.03
C HIS A 93 -2.29 -10.55 13.88
N ASP A 94 -1.76 -10.75 12.67
CA ASP A 94 -0.58 -11.58 12.47
C ASP A 94 0.64 -10.93 13.12
N SER A 95 1.38 -11.71 13.91
CA SER A 95 2.56 -11.25 14.64
C SER A 95 3.61 -10.60 13.73
N GLU A 96 3.71 -11.03 12.47
CA GLU A 96 4.68 -10.49 11.52
C GLU A 96 4.28 -9.13 10.92
N LEU A 97 2.97 -8.85 10.88
CA LEU A 97 2.42 -7.60 10.34
C LEU A 97 1.97 -6.63 11.45
N SER A 98 1.97 -7.06 12.72
CA SER A 98 1.53 -6.27 13.87
C SER A 98 2.25 -4.92 14.06
N ARG A 99 3.41 -4.71 13.42
CA ARG A 99 4.22 -3.48 13.51
C ARG A 99 4.46 -2.80 12.16
N VAL A 100 3.78 -3.25 11.11
CA VAL A 100 3.97 -2.70 9.77
C VAL A 100 3.44 -1.27 9.69
N THR A 101 4.07 -0.42 8.88
CA THR A 101 3.47 0.87 8.52
C THR A 101 2.40 0.65 7.45
N LEU A 102 1.16 1.05 7.71
CA LEU A 102 0.02 0.80 6.83
C LEU A 102 -0.34 2.04 5.99
N LEU A 103 -0.32 1.91 4.67
CA LEU A 103 -0.92 2.85 3.74
C LEU A 103 -2.21 2.26 3.18
N VAL A 104 -3.35 2.89 3.43
CA VAL A 104 -4.62 2.55 2.78
C VAL A 104 -4.79 3.42 1.54
N LEU A 105 -4.89 2.79 0.37
CA LEU A 105 -5.25 3.47 -0.88
C LEU A 105 -6.75 3.33 -1.11
N ALA A 106 -7.49 4.40 -0.83
CA ALA A 106 -8.91 4.53 -1.17
C ALA A 106 -9.02 4.79 -2.68
N ASN A 107 -9.14 3.72 -3.46
CA ASN A 107 -9.03 3.74 -4.91
C ASN A 107 -10.39 3.90 -5.60
N LYS A 108 -10.37 4.22 -6.90
CA LYS A 108 -11.56 4.49 -7.73
C LYS A 108 -12.40 5.69 -7.27
N MET A 109 -11.73 6.69 -6.71
CA MET A 109 -12.37 7.94 -6.25
C MET A 109 -12.95 8.80 -7.38
N ASP A 110 -12.69 8.43 -8.63
CA ASP A 110 -13.30 9.01 -9.83
C ASP A 110 -14.76 8.58 -10.04
N LEU A 111 -15.22 7.52 -9.37
CA LEU A 111 -16.57 7.00 -9.54
C LEU A 111 -17.58 7.78 -8.68
N PRO A 112 -18.79 8.10 -9.20
CA PRO A 112 -19.76 8.94 -8.50
C PRO A 112 -20.32 8.29 -7.22
N GLN A 113 -20.30 6.95 -7.14
CA GLN A 113 -20.74 6.19 -5.98
C GLN A 113 -19.63 5.98 -4.93
N ALA A 114 -18.43 6.52 -5.13
CA ALA A 114 -17.32 6.35 -4.21
C ALA A 114 -17.65 6.87 -2.80
N MET A 115 -17.36 6.06 -1.79
CA MET A 115 -17.43 6.47 -0.39
C MET A 115 -16.36 7.53 -0.08
N SER A 116 -16.68 8.45 0.82
CA SER A 116 -15.70 9.44 1.28
C SER A 116 -14.59 8.76 2.09
N VAL A 117 -13.43 9.42 2.17
CA VAL A 117 -12.32 8.95 3.03
C VAL A 117 -12.75 8.82 4.48
N ALA A 118 -13.59 9.74 4.98
CA ALA A 118 -14.13 9.68 6.33
C ALA A 118 -15.03 8.45 6.55
N GLU A 119 -15.95 8.19 5.60
CA GLU A 119 -16.80 7.00 5.61
C GLU A 119 -15.97 5.70 5.56
N MET A 120 -14.94 5.65 4.71
CA MET A 120 -14.05 4.49 4.61
C MET A 120 -13.25 4.28 5.89
N THR A 121 -12.74 5.36 6.49
CA THR A 121 -11.97 5.31 7.75
C THR A 121 -12.81 4.73 8.89
N ASP A 122 -14.08 5.14 8.97
CA ASP A 122 -15.04 4.62 9.95
C ASP A 122 -15.35 3.13 9.69
N LYS A 123 -15.71 2.77 8.45
CA LYS A 123 -16.07 1.39 8.09
C LYS A 123 -14.91 0.39 8.22
N LEU A 124 -13.68 0.80 7.90
CA LEU A 124 -12.48 -0.01 8.10
C LEU A 124 -12.00 -0.02 9.55
N GLN A 125 -12.61 0.78 10.43
CA GLN A 125 -12.23 0.90 11.85
C GLN A 125 -10.74 1.23 12.03
N LEU A 126 -10.20 2.13 11.20
CA LEU A 126 -8.77 2.47 11.24
C LEU A 126 -8.37 3.12 12.57
N MET A 127 -9.30 3.81 13.24
CA MET A 127 -9.08 4.42 14.54
C MET A 127 -8.83 3.39 15.67
N ASP A 128 -9.25 2.13 15.46
CA ASP A 128 -9.01 1.05 16.42
C ASP A 128 -7.58 0.48 16.31
N LEU A 129 -6.87 0.77 15.22
CA LEU A 129 -5.49 0.33 14.95
C LEU A 129 -4.45 1.16 15.73
N ARG A 130 -4.59 1.22 17.06
CA ARG A 130 -3.80 2.12 17.94
C ARG A 130 -2.29 1.88 17.93
N GLN A 131 -1.85 0.67 17.54
CA GLN A 131 -0.44 0.29 17.52
C GLN A 131 0.18 0.34 16.12
N THR A 132 -0.63 0.59 15.09
CA THR A 132 -0.21 0.63 13.69
C THR A 132 -0.09 2.09 13.27
N ASN A 133 1.08 2.49 12.75
CA ASN A 133 1.19 3.78 12.07
C ASN A 133 0.47 3.67 10.73
N TRP A 134 -0.58 4.45 10.51
CA TRP A 134 -1.37 4.35 9.29
C TRP A 134 -1.68 5.71 8.66
N TYR A 135 -1.91 5.68 7.34
CA TYR A 135 -2.44 6.80 6.57
C TYR A 135 -3.38 6.29 5.50
N ILE A 136 -4.40 7.10 5.18
CA ILE A 136 -5.33 6.82 4.09
C ILE A 136 -5.22 7.92 3.04
N GLN A 137 -5.07 7.50 1.78
CA GLN A 137 -4.93 8.38 0.64
C GLN A 137 -6.02 8.08 -0.38
N SER A 138 -6.78 9.11 -0.76
CA SER A 138 -7.68 9.03 -1.90
C SER A 138 -6.88 8.95 -3.19
N CYS A 139 -7.23 8.02 -4.07
CA CYS A 139 -6.54 7.86 -5.34
C CYS A 139 -7.45 7.38 -6.48
N CYS A 140 -6.97 7.59 -7.68
CA CYS A 140 -7.53 7.01 -8.90
C CYS A 140 -6.38 6.33 -9.65
N ALA A 141 -6.32 5.00 -9.60
CA ALA A 141 -5.23 4.26 -10.21
C ALA A 141 -5.15 4.48 -11.73
N THR A 142 -6.25 4.68 -12.45
CA THR A 142 -6.23 4.87 -13.90
C THR A 142 -5.61 6.21 -14.32
N SER A 143 -5.84 7.27 -13.54
CA SER A 143 -5.24 8.60 -13.76
C SER A 143 -3.91 8.80 -13.02
N ALA A 144 -3.55 7.89 -12.11
CA ALA A 144 -2.45 7.98 -11.16
C ALA A 144 -2.56 9.12 -10.12
N GLN A 145 -3.70 9.81 -10.05
CA GLN A 145 -3.92 10.85 -9.05
C GLN A 145 -3.91 10.27 -7.64
N GLY A 146 -3.23 10.94 -6.71
CA GLY A 146 -3.16 10.54 -5.30
C GLY A 146 -2.18 9.41 -5.00
N LEU A 147 -1.66 8.70 -6.00
CA LEU A 147 -0.73 7.59 -5.76
C LEU A 147 0.62 8.09 -5.23
N TYR A 148 1.13 9.20 -5.77
CA TYR A 148 2.43 9.73 -5.38
C TYR A 148 2.41 10.24 -3.94
N GLU A 149 1.37 10.96 -3.56
CA GLU A 149 1.17 11.53 -2.23
C GLU A 149 1.15 10.43 -1.15
N GLY A 150 0.43 9.33 -1.43
CA GLY A 150 0.40 8.18 -0.52
C GLY A 150 1.77 7.50 -0.37
N LEU A 151 2.49 7.33 -1.47
CA LEU A 151 3.83 6.71 -1.46
C LEU A 151 4.90 7.61 -0.83
N ASP A 152 4.83 8.91 -1.03
CA ASP A 152 5.72 9.89 -0.37
C ASP A 152 5.50 9.86 1.15
N TRP A 153 4.24 9.79 1.61
CA TRP A 153 3.96 9.58 3.04
C TRP A 153 4.57 8.27 3.55
N LEU A 154 4.35 7.16 2.84
CA LEU A 154 4.87 5.85 3.24
C LEU A 154 6.40 5.86 3.32
N GLY A 155 7.08 6.43 2.32
CA GLY A 155 8.54 6.55 2.32
C GLY A 155 9.08 7.29 3.54
N ARG A 156 8.48 8.44 3.90
CA ARG A 156 8.86 9.20 5.10
C ARG A 156 8.58 8.44 6.39
N ALA A 157 7.42 7.81 6.48
CA ALA A 157 7.04 7.03 7.66
C ALA A 157 8.02 5.85 7.91
N LEU A 158 8.49 5.19 6.85
CA LEU A 158 9.47 4.11 6.94
C LEU A 158 10.86 4.60 7.35
N GLN A 159 11.28 5.79 6.90
CA GLN A 159 12.53 6.41 7.33
C GLN A 159 12.53 6.73 8.83
N ASP A 160 11.42 7.26 9.35
CA ASP A 160 11.27 7.60 10.77
C ASP A 160 11.39 6.34 11.65
N VAL A 161 10.80 5.22 11.24
CA VAL A 161 10.92 3.94 11.96
C VAL A 161 12.38 3.45 11.97
N GLY A 162 13.07 3.54 10.83
CA GLY A 162 14.47 3.09 10.70
C GLY A 162 15.50 3.95 11.44
N SER A 163 15.13 5.18 11.84
CA SER A 163 15.99 6.12 12.58
C SER A 163 15.89 6.00 14.11
N ARG A 164 14.88 5.30 14.62
CA ARG A 164 14.63 5.09 16.06
C ARG A 164 15.23 3.79 16.61
N GLN A 165 16.03 3.09 15.80
CA GLN A 165 16.80 1.90 16.19
C GLN A 165 18.29 2.23 16.33
#